data_AF-A0A8T0CXN9-F1
#
_entry.id   AF-A0A8T0CXN9-F1
#
_cell.length_a   1.000
_cell.length_b   1.000
_cell.length_c   1.000
_cell.angle_alpha   90.00
_cell.angle_beta   90.00
_cell.angle_gamma   90.00
#
_symmetry.space_group_name_H-M   'P 1'
#
loop_
_entity.id
_entity.type
_entity.pdbx_description
1 polymer ?
#
loop_
_entity_poly.entity_id
_entity_poly.type
_entity_poly.pdbx_seq_one_letter_code
_entity_poly.pdbx_strand_id
1 'polypeptide(L)'
;MRLIYLSRMKGACGGNPAMADGGDFVQRLVRDTTLDIFEHLDDPSDLARVCAVSPTWRQFVIENGLCKKLCFRLFPEVSSVTHVVKVKIEPIKVSSCTNLEWEQHKRNHKVYAFLARGLTSAIGKNCIAEAISASSTHRYTAERVLNTLEPGDRVGDRASYWSSKGESDPKVSESLVYKLNAKLCIVTEIHIQPSQADFHDGYPIYSAKAVRFRMGHLKTRKMDKGTVDDSGDGDESVENKYVWTYTSPEFPMAQENCLQQFKLPQPVLSIGGILQVDLLGRVQRCEKDRLYYICVAHVQVLGRPLSPAFDVDIIDLFGRCRLKHCPRRATKRGAPDLYGNIDGKRCKDDAARIEDQLSQSRRSARIQARRN
;
A
#
# COMPACT_ATOMS: atom_id res chain seq x y z
N MET A 1 25.17 1.06 2.79
CA MET A 1 26.25 1.85 2.17
C MET A 1 25.64 3.01 1.41
N ARG A 2 25.99 4.26 1.73
CA ARG A 2 25.52 5.44 0.97
C ARG A 2 26.34 5.56 -0.32
N LEU A 3 25.75 5.23 -1.47
CA LEU A 3 26.25 5.59 -2.80
C LEU A 3 26.05 7.10 -3.03
N ILE A 4 26.79 7.92 -2.30
CA ILE A 4 26.93 9.35 -2.56
C ILE A 4 28.42 9.60 -2.62
N TYR A 5 28.98 9.56 -3.83
CA TYR A 5 30.23 10.18 -4.29
C TYR A 5 30.69 9.33 -5.47
N LEU A 6 30.45 9.81 -6.69
CA LEU A 6 31.28 9.59 -7.88
C LEU A 6 30.56 10.21 -9.08
N SER A 7 30.52 11.54 -9.12
CA SER A 7 30.25 12.33 -10.33
C SER A 7 30.80 13.74 -10.17
N ARG A 8 32.13 13.88 -10.08
CA ARG A 8 32.81 15.13 -10.43
C ARG A 8 34.32 14.93 -10.51
N MET A 9 34.83 14.74 -11.72
CA MET A 9 36.22 15.03 -12.08
C MET A 9 36.18 15.67 -13.47
N LYS A 10 36.23 17.01 -13.50
CA LYS A 10 36.55 17.78 -14.71
C LYS A 10 37.51 18.91 -14.31
N GLY A 11 38.71 18.88 -14.89
CA GLY A 11 39.54 20.05 -15.17
C GLY A 11 40.95 20.02 -14.58
N ALA A 12 41.96 19.70 -15.39
CA ALA A 12 42.97 20.68 -15.84
C ALA A 12 43.96 20.10 -16.88
N CYS A 13 44.00 20.75 -18.04
CA CYS A 13 45.10 20.99 -18.99
C CYS A 13 45.85 19.85 -19.73
N GLY A 14 45.64 19.81 -21.06
CA GLY A 14 46.73 19.84 -22.07
C GLY A 14 46.98 18.55 -22.88
N GLY A 15 46.66 18.57 -24.19
CA GLY A 15 47.17 17.61 -25.18
C GLY A 15 46.10 16.76 -25.90
N ASN A 16 46.22 16.66 -27.23
CA ASN A 16 45.19 16.26 -28.21
C ASN A 16 45.04 14.71 -28.38
N PRO A 17 44.18 14.19 -29.28
CA PRO A 17 42.87 13.62 -29.00
C PRO A 17 42.85 12.08 -29.10
N ALA A 18 42.48 11.43 -28.00
CA ALA A 18 41.72 10.19 -28.07
C ALA A 18 40.55 10.43 -27.14
N MET A 19 39.35 10.64 -27.69
CA MET A 19 38.14 10.46 -26.88
C MET A 19 38.15 8.99 -26.50
N ALA A 20 38.76 8.67 -25.36
CA ALA A 20 38.47 7.45 -24.65
C ALA A 20 36.96 7.48 -24.45
N ASP A 21 36.27 6.66 -25.23
CA ASP A 21 34.85 6.41 -25.07
C ASP A 21 34.66 6.05 -23.61
N GLY A 22 34.13 7.00 -22.85
CA GLY A 22 33.96 6.91 -21.41
C GLY A 22 32.79 5.99 -21.14
N GLY A 23 32.97 4.71 -21.47
CA GLY A 23 31.95 3.68 -21.41
C GLY A 23 31.34 3.62 -20.02
N ASP A 24 30.03 3.39 -20.00
CA ASP A 24 29.25 3.39 -18.77
C ASP A 24 29.71 2.25 -17.85
N PHE A 25 29.64 2.43 -16.53
CA PHE A 25 30.05 1.45 -15.53
C PHE A 25 29.39 0.08 -15.73
N VAL A 26 28.10 0.06 -16.09
CA VAL A 26 27.35 -1.18 -16.41
C VAL A 26 27.89 -1.88 -17.66
N GLN A 27 28.50 -1.15 -18.60
CA GLN A 27 29.15 -1.73 -19.78
C GLN A 27 30.57 -2.24 -19.48
N ARG A 28 31.19 -1.75 -18.40
CA ARG A 28 32.57 -2.09 -18.01
C ARG A 28 32.64 -3.27 -17.04
N LEU A 29 31.57 -3.55 -16.29
CA LEU A 29 31.48 -4.70 -15.40
C LEU A 29 30.91 -5.93 -16.12
N VAL A 30 31.26 -7.12 -15.61
CA VAL A 30 30.58 -8.36 -15.99
C VAL A 30 29.11 -8.24 -15.62
N ARG A 31 28.24 -8.64 -16.55
CA ARG A 31 26.78 -8.52 -16.43
C ARG A 31 26.27 -9.10 -15.12
N ASP A 32 26.76 -10.29 -14.76
CA ASP A 32 26.31 -11.03 -13.58
C ASP A 32 26.70 -10.31 -12.28
N THR A 33 27.91 -9.76 -12.19
CA THR A 33 28.34 -8.93 -11.05
C THR A 33 27.46 -7.68 -10.88
N THR A 34 27.08 -7.05 -11.99
CA THR A 34 26.19 -5.88 -11.96
C THR A 34 24.79 -6.25 -11.48
N LEU A 35 24.28 -7.42 -11.89
CA LEU A 35 23.00 -7.95 -11.40
C LEU A 35 23.06 -8.19 -9.91
N ASP A 36 24.08 -8.89 -9.43
CA ASP A 36 24.25 -9.16 -8.01
C ASP A 36 24.23 -7.86 -7.22
N ILE A 37 25.03 -6.85 -7.61
CA ILE A 37 25.09 -5.56 -6.92
C ILE A 37 23.70 -4.90 -6.87
N PHE A 38 22.97 -4.85 -7.98
CA PHE A 38 21.67 -4.17 -8.01
C PHE A 38 20.56 -4.97 -7.32
N GLU A 39 20.67 -6.30 -7.23
CA GLU A 39 19.74 -7.14 -6.48
C GLU A 39 19.85 -6.96 -4.97
N HIS A 40 20.97 -6.46 -4.46
CA HIS A 40 21.13 -6.10 -3.05
C HIS A 40 20.50 -4.73 -2.69
N LEU A 41 19.88 -4.04 -3.65
CA LEU A 41 19.17 -2.78 -3.39
C LEU A 41 17.74 -3.08 -2.91
N ASP A 42 17.50 -2.86 -1.62
CA ASP A 42 16.22 -3.16 -0.95
C ASP A 42 15.30 -1.93 -0.83
N ASP A 43 15.81 -0.70 -0.97
CA ASP A 43 14.99 0.52 -1.01
C ASP A 43 14.51 0.78 -2.45
N PRO A 44 13.19 0.88 -2.69
CA PRO A 44 12.65 1.30 -4.00
C PRO A 44 13.26 2.60 -4.54
N SER A 45 13.67 3.50 -3.65
CA SER A 45 14.32 4.76 -4.00
C SER A 45 15.74 4.56 -4.53
N ASP A 46 16.46 3.52 -4.09
CA ASP A 46 17.79 3.19 -4.63
C ASP A 46 17.71 2.74 -6.07
N LEU A 47 16.77 1.85 -6.41
CA LEU A 47 16.56 1.45 -7.82
C LEU A 47 16.13 2.64 -8.70
N ALA A 48 15.32 3.57 -8.16
CA ALA A 48 14.99 4.80 -8.87
C ALA A 48 16.22 5.68 -9.12
N ARG A 49 17.13 5.78 -8.14
CA ARG A 49 18.42 6.48 -8.28
C ARG A 49 19.31 5.82 -9.34
N VAL A 50 19.43 4.49 -9.33
CA VAL A 50 20.16 3.70 -10.36
C VAL A 50 19.63 4.01 -11.77
N CYS A 51 18.30 4.06 -11.94
CA CYS A 51 17.67 4.40 -13.23
C CYS A 51 17.88 5.87 -13.67
N ALA A 52 18.30 6.75 -12.76
CA ALA A 52 18.55 8.16 -13.04
C ALA A 52 20.03 8.43 -13.41
N VAL A 53 20.93 7.47 -13.19
CA VAL A 53 22.37 7.60 -13.49
C VAL A 53 22.60 7.78 -15.00
N SER A 54 22.08 6.86 -15.82
CA SER A 54 22.22 6.91 -17.28
C SER A 54 21.09 6.14 -17.98
N PRO A 55 20.89 6.33 -19.30
CA PRO A 55 19.99 5.50 -20.10
C PRO A 55 20.35 4.01 -20.06
N THR A 56 21.65 3.67 -20.05
CA THR A 56 22.12 2.28 -20.03
C THR A 56 21.81 1.58 -18.72
N TRP A 57 22.00 2.26 -17.57
CA TRP A 57 21.62 1.72 -16.25
C TRP A 57 20.12 1.48 -16.17
N ARG A 58 19.33 2.45 -16.67
CA ARG A 58 17.87 2.31 -16.73
C ARG A 58 17.46 1.13 -17.58
N GLN A 59 18.07 0.96 -18.75
CA GLN A 59 17.80 -0.16 -19.64
C GLN A 59 18.11 -1.48 -18.96
N PHE A 60 19.27 -1.59 -18.33
CA PHE A 60 19.68 -2.77 -17.56
C PHE A 60 18.69 -3.12 -16.45
N VAL A 61 18.22 -2.14 -15.66
CA VAL A 61 17.22 -2.35 -14.60
C VAL A 61 15.91 -2.89 -15.18
N ILE A 62 15.45 -2.34 -16.31
CA ILE A 62 14.18 -2.69 -16.96
C ILE A 62 14.25 -4.10 -17.57
N GLU A 63 15.31 -4.39 -18.33
CA GLU A 63 15.51 -5.68 -19.00
C GLU A 63 15.58 -6.82 -17.98
N ASN A 64 16.28 -6.61 -16.87
CA ASN A 64 16.46 -7.62 -15.83
C ASN A 64 15.32 -7.64 -14.80
N GLY A 65 14.31 -6.78 -14.96
CA GLY A 65 13.10 -6.79 -14.14
C GLY A 65 13.37 -6.54 -12.66
N LEU A 66 14.37 -5.72 -12.30
CA LEU A 66 14.80 -5.60 -10.90
C LEU A 66 13.73 -5.01 -9.99
N CYS A 67 12.90 -4.08 -10.47
CA CYS A 67 11.75 -3.60 -9.69
C CYS A 67 10.72 -4.70 -9.42
N LYS A 68 10.54 -5.66 -10.33
CA LYS A 68 9.66 -6.83 -10.11
C LYS A 68 10.23 -7.73 -9.03
N LYS A 69 11.53 -8.05 -9.11
CA LYS A 69 12.23 -8.84 -8.09
C LYS A 69 12.16 -8.17 -6.72
N LEU A 70 12.38 -6.85 -6.66
CA LEU A 70 12.23 -6.09 -5.43
C LEU A 70 10.79 -6.17 -4.87
N CYS A 71 9.77 -5.99 -5.71
CA CYS A 71 8.38 -6.12 -5.26
C CYS A 71 8.06 -7.49 -4.67
N PHE A 72 8.58 -8.58 -5.24
CA PHE A 72 8.35 -9.93 -4.70
C PHE A 72 9.02 -10.15 -3.34
N ARG A 73 10.17 -9.53 -3.10
CA ARG A 73 10.82 -9.56 -1.77
C ARG A 73 10.06 -8.72 -0.75
N LEU A 74 9.58 -7.55 -1.15
CA LEU A 74 8.86 -6.63 -0.26
C LEU A 74 7.41 -7.05 0.02
N PHE A 75 6.78 -7.74 -0.94
CA PHE A 75 5.39 -8.18 -0.87
C PHE A 75 5.26 -9.60 -1.42
N PRO A 76 5.51 -10.63 -0.59
CA PRO A 76 5.38 -12.02 -0.99
C PRO A 76 4.00 -12.36 -1.57
N GLU A 77 2.94 -11.66 -1.12
CA GLU A 77 1.55 -11.83 -1.58
C GLU A 77 1.40 -11.56 -3.08
N VAL A 78 2.27 -10.74 -3.68
CA VAL A 78 2.25 -10.44 -5.12
C VAL A 78 2.60 -11.66 -5.98
N SER A 79 3.23 -12.69 -5.40
CA SER A 79 3.52 -13.95 -6.10
C SER A 79 2.26 -14.69 -6.56
N SER A 80 1.11 -14.43 -5.92
CA SER A 80 -0.22 -14.95 -6.32
C SER A 80 -0.82 -14.26 -7.55
N VAL A 81 -0.24 -13.12 -7.98
CA VAL A 81 -0.69 -12.35 -9.15
C VAL A 81 -0.24 -13.06 -10.42
N THR A 82 -1.14 -13.83 -11.02
CA THR A 82 -0.83 -14.64 -12.20
C THR A 82 -0.70 -13.83 -13.49
N HIS A 83 -1.35 -12.66 -13.59
CA HIS A 83 -1.32 -11.83 -14.80
C HIS A 83 -1.35 -10.33 -14.46
N VAL A 84 -0.34 -9.58 -14.90
CA VAL A 84 -0.30 -8.10 -14.85
C VAL A 84 -0.66 -7.56 -16.23
N VAL A 85 -1.94 -7.54 -16.62
CA VAL A 85 -2.36 -6.96 -17.92
C VAL A 85 -3.78 -6.37 -17.86
N LYS A 86 -3.85 -5.03 -17.88
CA LYS A 86 -4.58 -4.19 -18.87
C LYS A 86 -4.57 -2.74 -18.38
N VAL A 87 -3.65 -1.95 -18.92
CA VAL A 87 -3.90 -0.52 -19.08
C VAL A 87 -4.92 -0.42 -20.22
N LYS A 88 -6.09 0.19 -20.01
CA LYS A 88 -6.97 0.60 -21.12
C LYS A 88 -6.29 1.78 -21.85
N ILE A 89 -5.30 1.47 -22.67
CA ILE A 89 -4.88 2.31 -23.79
C ILE A 89 -5.03 1.41 -25.00
N GLU A 90 -5.86 1.83 -25.94
CA GLU A 90 -6.07 1.14 -27.21
C GLU A 90 -4.72 0.83 -27.87
N PRO A 91 -4.49 -0.39 -28.35
CA PRO A 91 -3.22 -0.73 -28.97
C PRO A 91 -3.15 -0.05 -30.33
N ILE A 92 -2.22 0.90 -30.48
CA ILE A 92 -1.73 1.32 -31.78
C ILE A 92 -1.04 0.10 -32.40
N LYS A 93 -1.55 -0.36 -33.56
CA LYS A 93 -0.93 -1.40 -34.39
C LYS A 93 0.49 -0.99 -34.76
N VAL A 94 1.52 -1.64 -34.22
CA VAL A 94 2.85 -1.68 -34.83
C VAL A 94 3.50 -3.05 -34.62
N SER A 95 3.99 -3.60 -35.73
CA SER A 95 4.67 -4.86 -35.94
C SER A 95 6.15 -4.85 -35.53
N SER A 96 6.53 -5.63 -34.52
CA SER A 96 7.72 -6.52 -34.45
C SER A 96 7.80 -7.15 -33.05
N CYS A 97 8.24 -8.42 -32.95
CA CYS A 97 8.29 -9.14 -31.67
C CYS A 97 9.28 -8.55 -30.65
N THR A 98 10.43 -8.01 -31.11
CA THR A 98 11.44 -7.40 -30.23
C THR A 98 10.99 -6.08 -29.62
N ASN A 99 10.14 -5.32 -30.32
CA ASN A 99 9.54 -4.09 -29.79
C ASN A 99 8.47 -4.41 -28.73
N LEU A 100 7.72 -5.49 -28.91
CA LEU A 100 6.69 -5.94 -27.95
C LEU A 100 7.28 -6.35 -26.60
N GLU A 101 8.38 -7.11 -26.58
CA GLU A 101 9.04 -7.55 -25.34
C GLU A 101 9.60 -6.37 -24.54
N TRP A 102 10.34 -5.47 -25.20
CA TRP A 102 10.89 -4.28 -24.55
C TRP A 102 9.79 -3.35 -23.99
N GLU A 103 8.73 -3.13 -24.75
CA GLU A 103 7.58 -2.36 -24.26
C GLU A 103 6.87 -3.07 -23.10
N GLN A 104 6.84 -4.40 -23.08
CA GLN A 104 6.34 -5.16 -21.93
C GLN A 104 7.25 -4.99 -20.70
N HIS A 105 8.57 -5.06 -20.85
CA HIS A 105 9.52 -4.82 -19.75
C HIS A 105 9.36 -3.40 -19.19
N LYS A 106 9.26 -2.37 -20.04
CA LYS A 106 8.99 -0.99 -19.60
C LYS A 106 7.70 -0.85 -18.81
N ARG A 107 6.62 -1.50 -19.27
CA ARG A 107 5.32 -1.48 -18.58
C ARG A 107 5.41 -2.15 -17.22
N ASN A 108 6.00 -3.34 -17.16
CA ASN A 108 6.23 -4.06 -15.91
C ASN A 108 7.06 -3.22 -14.94
N HIS A 109 8.17 -2.64 -15.42
CA HIS A 109 9.03 -1.76 -14.64
C HIS A 109 8.24 -0.61 -14.01
N LYS A 110 7.43 0.11 -14.79
CA LYS A 110 6.61 1.22 -14.26
C LYS A 110 5.63 0.75 -13.17
N VAL A 111 4.97 -0.39 -13.38
CA VAL A 111 4.00 -0.96 -12.44
C VAL A 111 4.67 -1.35 -11.12
N TYR A 112 5.72 -2.16 -11.19
CA TYR A 112 6.41 -2.64 -9.99
C TYR A 112 7.18 -1.53 -9.29
N ALA A 113 7.82 -0.60 -10.03
CA ALA A 113 8.45 0.57 -9.41
C ALA A 113 7.45 1.43 -8.63
N PHE A 114 6.24 1.61 -9.17
CA PHE A 114 5.19 2.35 -8.44
C PHE A 114 4.68 1.57 -7.23
N LEU A 115 4.45 0.25 -7.37
CA LEU A 115 4.01 -0.60 -6.27
C LEU A 115 5.04 -0.59 -5.12
N ALA A 116 6.32 -0.72 -5.44
CA ALA A 116 7.43 -0.62 -4.50
C ALA A 116 7.49 0.77 -3.83
N ARG A 117 7.34 1.85 -4.59
CA ARG A 117 7.22 3.22 -4.05
C ARG A 117 6.01 3.41 -3.13
N GLY A 118 5.00 2.53 -3.24
CA GLY A 118 3.89 2.43 -2.32
C GLY A 118 4.31 2.52 -0.85
N LEU A 119 5.42 1.85 -0.52
CA LEU A 119 6.00 1.70 0.83
C LEU A 119 6.70 2.95 1.36
N THR A 120 7.29 3.75 0.47
CA THR A 120 8.17 4.86 0.89
C THR A 120 7.42 6.18 1.07
N SER A 121 6.12 6.22 0.77
CA SER A 121 5.32 7.43 0.97
C SER A 121 4.68 7.41 2.36
N ALA A 122 4.57 8.59 3.00
CA ALA A 122 4.01 8.75 4.33
C ALA A 122 2.69 7.97 4.51
N ILE A 123 2.74 6.99 5.41
CA ILE A 123 1.62 6.17 5.87
C ILE A 123 0.89 6.96 6.95
N GLY A 124 -0.45 6.96 6.94
CA GLY A 124 -1.17 7.63 8.03
C GLY A 124 -2.65 7.92 7.81
N LYS A 125 -3.34 7.20 6.91
CA LYS A 125 -4.80 7.34 6.79
C LYS A 125 -5.47 6.04 7.21
N ASN A 126 -6.60 6.19 7.91
CA ASN A 126 -7.50 5.08 8.15
C ASN A 126 -7.95 4.51 6.80
N CYS A 127 -7.76 3.21 6.63
CA CYS A 127 -8.06 2.45 5.43
C CYS A 127 -9.35 1.64 5.55
N ILE A 128 -10.11 1.74 6.64
CA ILE A 128 -11.45 1.16 6.73
C ILE A 128 -12.48 2.06 6.03
N ALA A 129 -13.29 1.46 5.16
CA ALA A 129 -14.42 2.10 4.51
C ALA A 129 -15.76 1.74 5.16
N GLU A 130 -15.96 0.47 5.50
CA GLU A 130 -17.19 -0.01 6.13
C GLU A 130 -16.89 -1.19 7.05
N ALA A 131 -17.69 -1.32 8.11
CA ALA A 131 -17.79 -2.56 8.87
C ALA A 131 -18.81 -3.47 8.19
N ILE A 132 -18.44 -4.74 8.00
CA ILE A 132 -19.26 -5.72 7.29
C ILE A 132 -20.07 -6.55 8.29
N SER A 133 -19.39 -7.23 9.21
CA SER A 133 -20.04 -8.17 10.13
C SER A 133 -19.18 -8.46 11.36
N ALA A 134 -19.78 -9.09 12.35
CA ALA A 134 -19.12 -9.74 13.47
C ALA A 134 -19.58 -11.21 13.54
N SER A 135 -18.77 -12.11 14.09
CA SER A 135 -19.16 -13.52 14.31
C SER A 135 -20.37 -13.64 15.23
N SER A 136 -20.47 -12.77 16.23
CA SER A 136 -21.64 -12.66 17.09
C SER A 136 -21.89 -11.21 17.48
N THR A 137 -23.07 -10.93 18.04
CA THR A 137 -23.39 -9.64 18.64
C THR A 137 -24.40 -9.87 19.75
N HIS A 138 -24.18 -9.30 20.95
CA HIS A 138 -25.12 -9.48 22.06
C HIS A 138 -26.42 -8.70 21.83
N ARG A 139 -26.35 -7.36 21.75
CA ARG A 139 -27.51 -6.50 21.47
C ARG A 139 -27.40 -5.88 20.09
N TYR A 140 -27.89 -6.58 19.08
CA TYR A 140 -27.75 -6.18 17.67
C TYR A 140 -28.29 -4.78 17.34
N THR A 141 -29.23 -4.22 18.12
CA THR A 141 -29.73 -2.86 17.89
C THR A 141 -28.81 -1.77 18.44
N ALA A 142 -27.97 -2.09 19.43
CA ALA A 142 -27.22 -1.10 20.21
C ALA A 142 -25.70 -1.26 20.13
N GLU A 143 -25.20 -2.49 20.07
CA GLU A 143 -23.79 -2.87 20.28
C GLU A 143 -23.17 -3.43 18.98
N ARG A 144 -23.38 -2.71 17.89
CA ARG A 144 -23.09 -3.18 16.52
C ARG A 144 -21.63 -3.00 16.16
N VAL A 145 -21.14 -3.84 15.25
CA VAL A 145 -19.79 -3.69 14.66
C VAL A 145 -19.58 -2.31 14.03
N LEU A 146 -20.63 -1.65 13.53
CA LEU A 146 -20.55 -0.29 12.99
C LEU A 146 -20.07 0.74 14.01
N ASN A 147 -20.35 0.55 15.29
CA ASN A 147 -19.91 1.46 16.36
C ASN A 147 -18.39 1.52 16.46
N THR A 148 -17.68 0.45 16.05
CA THR A 148 -16.21 0.40 16.06
C THR A 148 -15.54 1.34 15.07
N LEU A 149 -16.31 1.96 14.16
CA LEU A 149 -15.80 2.96 13.24
C LEU A 149 -15.65 4.35 13.88
N GLU A 150 -16.35 4.59 15.00
CA GLU A 150 -16.31 5.86 15.73
C GLU A 150 -14.99 5.99 16.50
N PRO A 151 -14.28 7.12 16.41
CA PRO A 151 -13.01 7.33 17.10
C PRO A 151 -13.24 7.60 18.59
N GLY A 152 -13.54 6.55 19.34
CA GLY A 152 -13.71 6.59 20.80
C GLY A 152 -14.79 5.63 21.30
N ASP A 153 -14.92 5.51 22.62
CA ASP A 153 -15.92 4.69 23.29
C ASP A 153 -17.25 5.42 23.54
N ARG A 154 -17.39 6.65 23.06
CA ARG A 154 -18.59 7.49 23.19
C ARG A 154 -18.87 8.33 21.95
N VAL A 155 -20.16 8.49 21.64
CA VAL A 155 -20.70 9.47 20.69
C VAL A 155 -21.71 10.32 21.44
N GLY A 156 -21.34 11.56 21.78
CA GLY A 156 -22.07 12.36 22.75
C GLY A 156 -22.11 11.64 24.11
N ASP A 157 -23.30 11.51 24.69
CA ASP A 157 -23.48 10.82 25.98
C ASP A 157 -23.64 9.29 25.84
N ARG A 158 -23.69 8.77 24.61
CA ARG A 158 -23.94 7.35 24.35
C ARG A 158 -22.63 6.57 24.20
N ALA A 159 -22.52 5.46 24.92
CA ALA A 159 -21.43 4.51 24.71
C ALA A 159 -21.47 3.92 23.29
N SER A 160 -20.32 3.93 22.61
CA SER A 160 -20.12 3.44 21.25
C SER A 160 -19.13 2.28 21.27
N TYR A 161 -19.67 1.06 21.19
CA TYR A 161 -18.86 -0.16 21.13
C TYR A 161 -19.64 -1.28 20.45
N TRP A 162 -18.90 -2.29 19.99
CA TRP A 162 -19.43 -3.61 19.69
C TRP A 162 -19.23 -4.55 20.87
N SER A 163 -20.16 -5.48 21.09
CA SER A 163 -20.05 -6.55 22.07
C SER A 163 -20.34 -7.92 21.45
N SER A 164 -19.57 -8.93 21.85
CA SER A 164 -19.84 -10.33 21.53
C SER A 164 -21.07 -10.85 22.29
N LYS A 165 -21.67 -11.95 21.83
CA LYS A 165 -22.49 -12.77 22.73
C LYS A 165 -21.64 -13.32 23.89
N GLY A 166 -22.30 -13.60 25.01
CA GLY A 166 -21.67 -14.22 26.17
C GLY A 166 -21.33 -15.67 25.88
N GLU A 167 -20.18 -16.12 26.35
CA GLU A 167 -19.70 -17.49 26.17
C GLU A 167 -19.12 -18.05 27.48
N SER A 168 -19.36 -19.33 27.73
CA SER A 168 -18.88 -20.06 28.89
C SER A 168 -17.40 -20.45 28.78
N ASP A 169 -16.95 -20.86 27.58
CA ASP A 169 -15.55 -21.22 27.32
C ASP A 169 -14.74 -19.97 26.92
N PRO A 170 -13.75 -19.55 27.74
CA PRO A 170 -12.92 -18.39 27.44
C PRO A 170 -11.98 -18.60 26.24
N LYS A 171 -11.90 -19.79 25.64
CA LYS A 171 -11.08 -20.05 24.45
C LYS A 171 -11.81 -19.74 23.14
N VAL A 172 -13.14 -19.66 23.16
CA VAL A 172 -13.94 -19.35 21.98
C VAL A 172 -13.65 -17.92 21.54
N SER A 173 -13.19 -17.79 20.30
CA SER A 173 -12.77 -16.52 19.71
C SER A 173 -13.95 -15.79 19.05
N GLU A 174 -13.76 -14.51 18.79
CA GLU A 174 -14.67 -13.70 17.99
C GLU A 174 -13.93 -13.12 16.78
N SER A 175 -14.68 -12.60 15.82
CA SER A 175 -14.13 -11.97 14.62
C SER A 175 -14.95 -10.76 14.21
N LEU A 176 -14.26 -9.71 13.77
CA LEU A 176 -14.84 -8.51 13.17
C LEU A 176 -14.31 -8.37 11.74
N VAL A 177 -15.21 -8.18 10.78
CA VAL A 177 -14.87 -8.10 9.36
C VAL A 177 -15.13 -6.69 8.84
N TYR A 178 -14.15 -6.14 8.14
CA TYR A 178 -14.15 -4.79 7.59
C TYR A 178 -13.79 -4.82 6.10
N LYS A 179 -14.30 -3.84 5.36
CA LYS A 179 -13.85 -3.53 4.01
C LYS A 179 -12.92 -2.33 4.04
N LEU A 180 -11.88 -2.40 3.23
CA LEU A 180 -10.93 -1.33 3.06
C LEU A 180 -11.35 -0.34 1.96
N ASN A 181 -10.83 0.89 2.00
CA ASN A 181 -11.14 1.96 1.01
C ASN A 181 -10.72 1.63 -0.43
N ALA A 182 -9.90 0.61 -0.62
CA ALA A 182 -9.57 0.09 -1.94
C ALA A 182 -9.38 -1.43 -1.87
N LYS A 183 -9.58 -2.10 -3.00
CA LYS A 183 -9.24 -3.53 -3.13
C LYS A 183 -7.74 -3.79 -3.05
N LEU A 184 -6.91 -2.77 -3.22
CA LEU A 184 -5.46 -2.85 -3.04
C LEU A 184 -5.04 -1.78 -2.05
N CYS A 185 -4.60 -2.23 -0.88
CA CYS A 185 -4.10 -1.38 0.19
C CYS A 185 -2.77 -1.93 0.69
N ILE A 186 -1.80 -1.05 0.96
CA ILE A 186 -0.65 -1.39 1.79
C ILE A 186 -1.05 -1.12 3.23
N VAL A 187 -1.09 -2.14 4.07
CA VAL A 187 -1.44 -2.03 5.49
C VAL A 187 -0.19 -2.21 6.32
N THR A 188 -0.05 -1.41 7.38
CA THR A 188 1.17 -1.38 8.20
C THR A 188 0.89 -1.56 9.68
N GLU A 189 -0.19 -0.94 10.16
CA GLU A 189 -0.60 -1.02 11.56
C GLU A 189 -2.11 -1.15 11.63
N ILE A 190 -2.58 -1.90 12.62
CA ILE A 190 -4.00 -1.98 12.97
C ILE A 190 -4.08 -1.56 14.42
N HIS A 191 -4.98 -0.64 14.76
CA HIS A 191 -5.17 -0.16 16.11
C HIS A 191 -6.55 -0.58 16.60
N ILE A 192 -6.64 -1.03 17.85
CA ILE A 192 -7.89 -1.49 18.47
C ILE A 192 -7.99 -0.93 19.88
N GLN A 193 -9.16 -0.43 20.23
CA GLN A 193 -9.50 -0.01 21.59
C GLN A 193 -10.53 -0.98 22.19
N PRO A 194 -10.17 -1.77 23.21
CA PRO A 194 -11.15 -2.48 24.04
C PRO A 194 -12.09 -1.51 24.74
N SER A 195 -13.32 -1.93 25.03
CA SER A 195 -14.29 -1.09 25.74
C SER A 195 -14.35 -1.43 27.23
N GLN A 196 -14.41 -0.38 28.05
CA GLN A 196 -14.70 -0.44 29.48
C GLN A 196 -16.21 -0.40 29.71
N ALA A 197 -16.72 -1.23 30.61
CA ALA A 197 -18.12 -1.18 31.00
C ALA A 197 -18.32 -0.27 32.21
N ASP A 198 -18.71 0.98 31.95
CA ASP A 198 -18.95 2.00 32.99
C ASP A 198 -20.14 1.68 33.92
N PHE A 199 -20.97 0.70 33.56
CA PHE A 199 -22.19 0.32 34.28
C PHE A 199 -21.98 -0.84 35.27
N HIS A 200 -20.73 -1.30 35.45
CA HIS A 200 -20.37 -2.40 36.36
C HIS A 200 -19.36 -1.92 37.41
N ASP A 201 -19.53 -2.41 38.64
CA ASP A 201 -18.60 -2.13 39.73
C ASP A 201 -17.19 -2.58 39.35
N GLY A 202 -16.19 -1.73 39.64
CA GLY A 202 -14.79 -1.99 39.29
C GLY A 202 -14.41 -1.70 37.84
N TYR A 203 -15.32 -1.18 37.01
CA TYR A 203 -15.05 -0.74 35.64
C TYR A 203 -14.33 -1.79 34.78
N PRO A 204 -14.89 -3.01 34.66
CA PRO A 204 -14.23 -4.11 33.98
C PRO A 204 -14.01 -3.82 32.49
N ILE A 205 -12.86 -4.25 31.98
CA ILE A 205 -12.47 -4.14 30.57
C ILE A 205 -12.67 -5.50 29.91
N TYR A 206 -13.57 -5.56 28.93
CA TYR A 206 -13.88 -6.79 28.21
C TYR A 206 -12.97 -6.93 26.98
N SER A 207 -11.68 -7.12 27.18
CA SER A 207 -10.71 -7.30 26.07
C SER A 207 -10.57 -8.76 25.64
N ALA A 208 -9.97 -8.96 24.47
CA ALA A 208 -9.39 -10.24 24.10
C ALA A 208 -8.04 -10.44 24.83
N LYS A 209 -7.52 -11.68 24.83
CA LYS A 209 -6.14 -11.96 25.29
C LYS A 209 -5.12 -11.59 24.22
N ALA A 210 -5.45 -11.87 22.97
CA ALA A 210 -4.62 -11.58 21.82
C ALA A 210 -5.49 -11.26 20.61
N VAL A 211 -4.87 -10.70 19.58
CA VAL A 211 -5.51 -10.42 18.29
C VAL A 211 -4.68 -10.98 17.15
N ARG A 212 -5.36 -11.35 16.06
CA ARG A 212 -4.73 -11.78 14.81
C ARG A 212 -5.47 -11.13 13.64
N PHE A 213 -4.73 -10.75 12.60
CA PHE A 213 -5.27 -10.06 11.43
C PHE A 213 -5.19 -10.96 10.21
N ARG A 214 -6.31 -11.09 9.49
CA ARG A 214 -6.36 -11.75 8.18
C ARG A 214 -6.75 -10.76 7.11
N MET A 215 -6.06 -10.80 5.97
CA MET A 215 -6.37 -9.95 4.83
C MET A 215 -6.60 -10.81 3.60
N GLY A 216 -7.54 -10.39 2.77
CA GLY A 216 -7.89 -11.13 1.58
C GLY A 216 -9.11 -10.57 0.88
N HIS A 217 -9.92 -11.48 0.35
CA HIS A 217 -10.99 -11.13 -0.57
C HIS A 217 -12.22 -12.00 -0.45
N LEU A 218 -13.36 -11.48 -0.92
CA LEU A 218 -14.59 -12.25 -1.04
C LEU A 218 -14.43 -13.34 -2.11
N LYS A 219 -14.97 -14.53 -1.86
CA LYS A 219 -15.10 -15.59 -2.88
C LYS A 219 -16.03 -15.11 -3.99
N THR A 220 -15.54 -15.03 -5.22
CA THR A 220 -16.39 -14.79 -6.38
C THR A 220 -17.23 -16.03 -6.64
N ARG A 221 -18.53 -16.00 -6.32
CA ARG A 221 -19.47 -16.99 -6.86
C ARG A 221 -19.45 -16.83 -8.38
N LYS A 222 -19.06 -17.87 -9.13
CA LYS A 222 -19.32 -17.87 -10.57
C LYS A 222 -20.84 -17.76 -10.71
N MET A 223 -21.33 -16.66 -11.29
CA MET A 223 -22.68 -16.65 -11.85
C MET A 223 -22.66 -17.64 -13.02
N ASP A 224 -22.89 -18.91 -12.75
CA ASP A 224 -23.45 -19.77 -13.78
C ASP A 224 -24.86 -19.23 -14.02
N LYS A 225 -25.04 -18.57 -15.16
CA LYS A 225 -26.34 -18.24 -15.71
C LYS A 225 -27.09 -19.56 -15.94
N GLY A 226 -27.91 -19.97 -14.98
CA GLY A 226 -28.85 -21.06 -15.18
C GLY A 226 -29.04 -21.93 -13.95
N THR A 227 -29.64 -21.35 -12.91
CA THR A 227 -30.70 -21.95 -12.07
C THR A 227 -31.01 -20.92 -11.00
N VAL A 228 -32.13 -20.22 -11.16
CA VAL A 228 -32.78 -19.53 -10.05
C VAL A 228 -33.35 -20.66 -9.19
N ASP A 229 -32.63 -21.04 -8.15
CA ASP A 229 -33.22 -21.77 -7.04
C ASP A 229 -33.30 -20.80 -5.86
N ASP A 230 -34.50 -20.24 -5.72
CA ASP A 230 -34.96 -19.48 -4.58
C ASP A 230 -35.19 -20.48 -3.44
N SER A 231 -34.11 -20.87 -2.76
CA SER A 231 -34.20 -21.64 -1.52
C SER A 231 -33.32 -21.00 -0.45
N GLY A 232 -33.99 -20.68 0.66
CA GLY A 232 -33.53 -19.82 1.73
C GLY A 232 -32.28 -20.28 2.48
N ASP A 233 -31.67 -19.29 3.13
CA ASP A 233 -31.16 -19.39 4.50
C ASP A 233 -30.27 -20.62 4.80
N GLY A 234 -29.17 -20.74 4.05
CA GLY A 234 -28.05 -21.61 4.38
C GLY A 234 -26.97 -20.83 5.12
N ASP A 235 -26.80 -21.14 6.41
CA ASP A 235 -25.74 -20.74 7.33
C ASP A 235 -24.33 -21.06 6.79
N GLU A 236 -23.88 -20.34 5.76
CA GLU A 236 -22.46 -20.31 5.39
C GLU A 236 -21.73 -19.44 6.42
N SER A 237 -21.05 -20.11 7.35
CA SER A 237 -20.13 -19.48 8.30
C SER A 237 -19.24 -18.45 7.60
N VAL A 238 -18.94 -17.35 8.28
CA VAL A 238 -18.12 -16.23 7.76
C VAL A 238 -16.82 -16.74 7.14
N GLU A 239 -16.23 -17.78 7.73
CA GLU A 239 -14.99 -18.41 7.25
C GLU A 239 -15.11 -19.01 5.84
N ASN A 240 -16.32 -19.40 5.42
CA ASN A 240 -16.54 -19.97 4.11
C ASN A 240 -16.79 -18.92 3.00
N LYS A 241 -16.90 -17.62 3.32
CA LYS A 241 -17.19 -16.55 2.33
C LYS A 241 -15.93 -15.88 1.78
N TYR A 242 -14.81 -15.96 2.49
CA TYR A 242 -13.58 -15.24 2.17
C TYR A 242 -12.43 -16.19 1.83
N VAL A 243 -11.46 -15.66 1.08
CA VAL A 243 -10.16 -16.28 0.83
C VAL A 243 -9.12 -15.37 1.46
N TRP A 244 -8.35 -15.91 2.41
CA TRP A 244 -7.30 -15.17 3.12
C TRP A 244 -5.96 -15.37 2.42
N THR A 245 -5.35 -14.28 1.97
CA THR A 245 -4.02 -14.31 1.32
C THR A 245 -2.90 -13.98 2.30
N TYR A 246 -3.25 -13.41 3.46
CA TYR A 246 -2.32 -13.09 4.52
C TYR A 246 -2.97 -13.38 5.88
N THR A 247 -2.17 -13.89 6.82
CA THR A 247 -2.52 -14.06 8.23
C THR A 247 -1.32 -13.62 9.07
N SER A 248 -1.53 -12.69 9.99
CA SER A 248 -0.47 -12.20 10.87
C SER A 248 -0.11 -13.21 11.97
N PRO A 249 1.03 -13.01 12.67
CA PRO A 249 1.21 -13.56 14.02
C PRO A 249 0.11 -13.07 14.98
N GLU A 250 0.03 -13.70 16.14
CA GLU A 250 -0.79 -13.21 17.25
C GLU A 250 -0.09 -12.07 17.98
N PHE A 251 -0.84 -11.05 18.35
CA PHE A 251 -0.36 -9.94 19.15
C PHE A 251 -1.08 -9.92 20.49
N PRO A 252 -0.37 -9.84 21.63
CA PRO A 252 -1.02 -9.73 22.93
C PRO A 252 -1.80 -8.42 23.03
N MET A 253 -3.01 -8.48 23.57
CA MET A 253 -3.85 -7.30 23.83
C MET A 253 -3.85 -7.00 25.32
N ALA A 254 -3.55 -5.76 25.68
CA ALA A 254 -3.60 -5.30 27.06
C ALA A 254 -5.06 -5.10 27.52
N GLN A 255 -5.30 -5.26 28.82
CA GLN A 255 -6.60 -4.97 29.43
C GLN A 255 -6.71 -3.48 29.78
N GLU A 256 -6.61 -2.61 28.77
CA GLU A 256 -6.62 -1.16 28.93
C GLU A 256 -7.60 -0.55 27.93
N ASN A 257 -8.44 0.40 28.40
CA ASN A 257 -9.36 1.16 27.56
C ASN A 257 -8.63 2.31 26.87
N CYS A 258 -7.68 1.97 26.00
CA CYS A 258 -6.98 2.92 25.15
C CYS A 258 -6.80 2.34 23.75
N LEU A 259 -6.56 3.20 22.77
CA LEU A 259 -6.26 2.77 21.41
C LEU A 259 -4.88 2.11 21.35
N GLN A 260 -4.86 0.77 21.36
CA GLN A 260 -3.63 -0.02 21.32
C GLN A 260 -3.17 -0.21 19.88
N GLN A 261 -1.85 -0.16 19.66
CA GLN A 261 -1.25 -0.19 18.32
C GLN A 261 -0.61 -1.55 18.03
N PHE A 262 -1.06 -2.21 16.96
CA PHE A 262 -0.52 -3.49 16.50
C PHE A 262 0.21 -3.29 15.18
N LYS A 263 1.54 -3.24 15.25
CA LYS A 263 2.40 -3.06 14.06
C LYS A 263 2.67 -4.41 13.41
N LEU A 264 2.43 -4.50 12.11
CA LEU A 264 2.76 -5.71 11.37
C LEU A 264 4.28 -5.85 11.23
N PRO A 265 4.84 -7.07 11.23
CA PRO A 265 6.29 -7.29 11.11
C PRO A 265 6.87 -6.66 9.83
N GLN A 266 6.07 -6.66 8.76
CA GLN A 266 6.36 -5.99 7.50
C GLN A 266 5.05 -5.38 6.95
N PRO A 267 5.11 -4.33 6.12
CA PRO A 267 3.95 -3.82 5.41
C PRO A 267 3.34 -4.90 4.51
N VAL A 268 2.01 -5.06 4.59
CA VAL A 268 1.28 -6.12 3.88
C VAL A 268 0.51 -5.53 2.72
N LEU A 269 0.61 -6.14 1.54
CA LEU A 269 -0.28 -5.82 0.42
C LEU A 269 -1.60 -6.58 0.55
N SER A 270 -2.62 -5.91 1.07
CA SER A 270 -3.98 -6.45 1.13
C SER A 270 -4.62 -6.48 -0.26
N ILE A 271 -4.87 -7.69 -0.79
CA ILE A 271 -5.51 -7.92 -2.09
C ILE A 271 -6.98 -8.32 -1.90
N GLY A 272 -7.88 -7.54 -2.49
CA GLY A 272 -9.34 -7.68 -2.42
C GLY A 272 -10.04 -6.78 -1.40
N GLY A 273 -9.27 -6.13 -0.52
CA GLY A 273 -9.78 -5.09 0.37
C GLY A 273 -10.67 -5.59 1.49
N ILE A 274 -10.49 -6.83 1.95
CA ILE A 274 -11.16 -7.35 3.15
C ILE A 274 -10.13 -7.55 4.26
N LEU A 275 -10.48 -7.11 5.47
CA LEU A 275 -9.74 -7.34 6.71
C LEU A 275 -10.65 -8.04 7.70
N GLN A 276 -10.13 -9.07 8.36
CA GLN A 276 -10.73 -9.68 9.55
C GLN A 276 -9.79 -9.50 10.74
N VAL A 277 -10.38 -9.09 11.86
CA VAL A 277 -9.75 -9.03 13.18
C VAL A 277 -10.26 -10.22 13.97
N ASP A 278 -9.40 -11.22 14.21
CA ASP A 278 -9.66 -12.33 15.13
C ASP A 278 -9.34 -11.86 16.55
N LEU A 279 -10.33 -11.92 17.44
CA LEU A 279 -10.25 -11.59 18.86
C LEU A 279 -10.10 -12.90 19.64
N LEU A 280 -8.87 -13.22 20.03
CA LEU A 280 -8.47 -14.53 20.53
C LEU A 280 -8.47 -14.56 22.06
N GLY A 281 -9.27 -15.48 22.59
CA GLY A 281 -9.39 -15.71 24.02
C GLY A 281 -10.09 -14.57 24.76
N ARG A 282 -10.93 -14.94 25.72
CA ARG A 282 -11.71 -14.02 26.54
C ARG A 282 -11.05 -13.89 27.90
N VAL A 283 -11.10 -12.68 28.45
CA VAL A 283 -10.47 -12.35 29.73
C VAL A 283 -11.50 -12.18 30.82
N GLN A 284 -12.45 -11.26 30.59
CA GLN A 284 -13.34 -10.78 31.62
C GLN A 284 -14.67 -11.52 31.62
N ARG A 285 -15.11 -11.90 32.82
CA ARG A 285 -16.40 -12.54 33.06
C ARG A 285 -17.39 -11.52 33.60
N CYS A 286 -18.58 -11.47 33.03
CA CYS A 286 -19.70 -10.68 33.54
C CYS A 286 -20.21 -11.29 34.85
N GLU A 287 -20.46 -10.46 35.86
CA GLU A 287 -20.88 -10.94 37.18
C GLU A 287 -22.32 -11.46 37.21
N LYS A 288 -23.18 -10.91 36.34
CA LYS A 288 -24.62 -11.19 36.32
C LYS A 288 -24.95 -12.59 35.83
N ASP A 289 -24.31 -13.02 34.74
CA ASP A 289 -24.58 -14.29 34.06
C ASP A 289 -23.40 -15.27 34.11
N ARG A 290 -22.25 -14.83 34.66
CA ARG A 290 -21.01 -15.62 34.74
C ARG A 290 -20.47 -16.04 33.35
N LEU A 291 -20.79 -15.30 32.29
CA LEU A 291 -20.27 -15.54 30.94
C LEU A 291 -19.15 -14.56 30.58
N TYR A 292 -18.30 -14.97 29.64
CA TYR A 292 -17.22 -14.16 29.10
C TYR A 292 -17.66 -13.37 27.88
N TYR A 293 -17.27 -12.10 27.84
CA TYR A 293 -17.59 -11.16 26.77
C TYR A 293 -16.31 -10.50 26.22
N ILE A 294 -16.38 -10.06 24.97
CA ILE A 294 -15.41 -9.15 24.35
C ILE A 294 -16.16 -7.92 23.86
N CYS A 295 -15.64 -6.74 24.19
CA CYS A 295 -16.17 -5.46 23.74
C CYS A 295 -15.06 -4.63 23.09
N VAL A 296 -15.36 -4.06 21.92
CA VAL A 296 -14.43 -3.23 21.15
C VAL A 296 -15.07 -1.88 20.90
N ALA A 297 -14.41 -0.81 21.33
CA ALA A 297 -14.87 0.56 21.13
C ALA A 297 -14.48 1.09 19.75
N HIS A 298 -13.23 0.90 19.34
CA HIS A 298 -12.71 1.45 18.08
C HIS A 298 -11.76 0.50 17.36
N VAL A 299 -11.82 0.48 16.03
CA VAL A 299 -10.83 -0.15 15.15
C VAL A 299 -10.38 0.82 14.07
N GLN A 300 -9.08 0.94 13.88
CA GLN A 300 -8.45 1.77 12.86
C GLN A 300 -7.39 0.99 12.11
N VAL A 301 -7.30 1.18 10.79
CA VAL A 301 -6.28 0.50 9.96
C VAL A 301 -5.41 1.55 9.31
N LEU A 302 -4.13 1.61 9.67
CA LEU A 302 -3.19 2.54 9.07
C LEU A 302 -2.50 1.91 7.88
N GLY A 303 -2.62 2.61 6.76
CA GLY A 303 -2.06 2.15 5.50
C GLY A 303 -2.18 3.18 4.39
N ARG A 304 -2.11 2.66 3.17
CA ARG A 304 -2.20 3.42 1.94
C ARG A 304 -3.05 2.66 0.90
N PRO A 305 -4.23 3.16 0.53
CA PRO A 305 -4.93 2.66 -0.64
C PRO A 305 -4.14 2.99 -1.91
N LEU A 306 -4.05 2.04 -2.84
CA LEU A 306 -3.37 2.23 -4.13
C LEU A 306 -4.32 2.72 -5.24
N SER A 307 -5.62 2.80 -4.94
CA SER A 307 -6.61 3.46 -5.78
C SER A 307 -6.36 4.99 -5.83
N PRO A 308 -6.60 5.67 -6.98
CA PRO A 308 -7.13 5.14 -8.24
C PRO A 308 -6.06 4.61 -9.21
N ALA A 309 -4.78 4.64 -8.83
CA ALA A 309 -3.69 4.23 -9.73
C ALA A 309 -3.69 2.72 -9.99
N PHE A 310 -4.17 1.92 -9.02
CA PHE A 310 -4.31 0.48 -9.13
C PHE A 310 -5.70 0.02 -8.75
N ASP A 311 -6.12 -1.06 -9.41
CA ASP A 311 -7.29 -1.85 -9.07
C ASP A 311 -6.97 -3.34 -9.29
N VAL A 312 -7.82 -4.23 -8.79
CA VAL A 312 -7.63 -5.67 -8.93
C VAL A 312 -8.94 -6.38 -9.26
N ASP A 313 -8.87 -7.29 -10.23
CA ASP A 313 -9.91 -8.29 -10.47
C ASP A 313 -9.48 -9.62 -9.85
N ILE A 314 -10.30 -10.16 -8.96
CA ILE A 314 -10.13 -11.52 -8.45
C ILE A 314 -10.69 -12.47 -9.51
N ILE A 315 -9.83 -13.33 -10.05
CA ILE A 315 -10.18 -14.22 -11.17
C ILE A 315 -10.83 -15.50 -10.66
N ASP A 316 -10.35 -16.05 -9.55
CA ASP A 316 -10.89 -17.30 -9.00
C ASP A 316 -10.77 -17.42 -7.48
N LEU A 317 -11.30 -18.55 -6.98
CA LEU A 317 -11.35 -18.93 -5.57
C LEU A 317 -9.98 -19.31 -4.98
N PHE A 318 -8.95 -19.46 -5.81
CA PHE A 318 -7.60 -19.86 -5.39
C PHE A 318 -6.66 -18.66 -5.22
N GLY A 319 -7.20 -17.45 -5.17
CA GLY A 319 -6.42 -16.22 -4.96
C GLY A 319 -5.74 -15.70 -6.22
N ARG A 320 -5.99 -16.27 -7.41
CA ARG A 320 -5.44 -15.69 -8.63
C ARG A 320 -6.13 -14.38 -8.91
N CYS A 321 -5.33 -13.33 -9.04
CA CYS A 321 -5.83 -11.99 -9.29
C CYS A 321 -5.10 -11.32 -10.47
N ARG A 322 -5.81 -10.37 -11.09
CA ARG A 322 -5.32 -9.56 -12.20
C ARG A 322 -5.17 -8.11 -11.75
N LEU A 323 -3.93 -7.64 -11.72
CA LEU A 323 -3.61 -6.26 -11.40
C LEU A 323 -3.93 -5.35 -12.59
N LYS A 324 -4.73 -4.32 -12.35
CA LYS A 324 -5.00 -3.22 -13.28
C LYS A 324 -4.20 -2.01 -12.87
N HIS A 325 -3.43 -1.47 -13.79
CA HIS A 325 -2.77 -0.18 -13.62
C HIS A 325 -3.52 0.87 -14.44
N CYS A 326 -4.05 1.86 -13.76
CA CYS A 326 -4.81 2.98 -14.31
C CYS A 326 -4.00 4.26 -14.12
N PRO A 327 -2.99 4.52 -14.97
CA PRO A 327 -2.22 5.75 -14.89
C PRO A 327 -3.20 6.92 -15.01
N ARG A 328 -3.21 7.78 -13.98
CA ARG A 328 -4.08 8.95 -13.91
C ARG A 328 -3.92 9.74 -15.23
N ARG A 329 -5.01 10.05 -15.95
CA ARG A 329 -4.96 11.05 -17.02
C ARG A 329 -4.34 12.29 -16.38
N ALA A 330 -3.18 12.73 -16.89
CA ALA A 330 -2.54 13.94 -16.41
C ALA A 330 -3.55 15.09 -16.56
N THR A 331 -4.25 15.44 -15.49
CA THR A 331 -4.85 16.77 -15.36
C THR A 331 -3.69 17.74 -15.58
N LYS A 332 -3.91 18.78 -16.39
CA LYS A 332 -2.93 19.81 -16.81
C LYS A 332 -2.31 20.64 -15.66
N ARG A 333 -1.90 20.01 -14.56
CA ARG A 333 -1.06 20.55 -13.51
C ARG A 333 0.08 19.55 -13.34
N GLY A 334 1.27 19.97 -13.78
CA GLY A 334 2.44 19.12 -13.96
C GLY A 334 2.81 18.33 -12.72
N ALA A 335 2.48 17.04 -12.74
CA ALA A 335 3.20 16.06 -11.94
C ALA A 335 4.43 15.63 -12.77
N PRO A 336 5.64 15.62 -12.19
CA PRO A 336 6.79 15.08 -12.89
C PRO A 336 6.58 13.59 -13.15
N ASP A 337 6.87 13.14 -14.37
CA ASP A 337 6.99 11.73 -14.69
C ASP A 337 7.94 11.04 -13.70
N LEU A 338 7.71 9.75 -13.42
CA LEU A 338 8.49 8.92 -12.49
C LEU A 338 10.02 9.01 -12.70
N TYR A 339 10.44 9.40 -13.91
CA TYR A 339 11.77 9.85 -14.25
C TYR A 339 11.58 11.23 -14.86
N GLY A 340 11.85 12.30 -14.11
CA GLY A 340 11.60 13.66 -14.57
C GLY A 340 12.14 13.86 -15.99
N ASN A 341 11.23 13.96 -16.96
CA ASN A 341 11.59 14.41 -18.29
C ASN A 341 11.90 15.90 -18.12
N ILE A 342 13.18 16.23 -18.08
CA ILE A 342 13.63 17.60 -18.29
C ILE A 342 13.44 17.83 -19.78
N ASP A 343 12.24 18.27 -20.17
CA ASP A 343 12.04 18.85 -21.50
C ASP A 343 13.01 20.03 -21.60
N GLY A 344 14.05 19.88 -22.44
CA GLY A 344 15.10 20.88 -22.69
C GLY A 344 14.61 22.22 -23.24
N LYS A 345 13.28 22.42 -23.34
CA LYS A 345 12.62 23.67 -23.66
C LYS A 345 12.42 24.56 -22.42
N ARG A 346 12.10 23.97 -21.25
CA ARG A 346 11.80 24.74 -20.02
C ARG A 346 13.02 25.46 -19.45
N CYS A 347 14.21 24.87 -19.62
CA CYS A 347 15.46 25.45 -19.12
C CYS A 347 15.91 26.69 -19.94
N LYS A 348 15.50 26.82 -21.21
CA LYS A 348 15.83 28.00 -22.03
C LYS A 348 14.96 29.20 -21.68
N ASP A 349 13.67 28.97 -21.42
CA ASP A 349 12.73 30.05 -21.10
C ASP A 349 12.99 30.63 -19.69
N ASP A 350 13.34 29.78 -18.72
CA ASP A 350 13.71 30.21 -17.37
C ASP A 350 15.07 30.93 -17.33
N ALA A 351 16.05 30.48 -18.14
CA ALA A 351 17.34 31.17 -18.26
C ALA A 351 17.19 32.55 -18.93
N ALA A 352 16.39 32.66 -19.99
CA ALA A 352 16.11 33.93 -20.66
C ALA A 352 15.38 34.91 -19.74
N ARG A 353 14.47 34.43 -18.90
CA ARG A 353 13.74 35.25 -17.92
C ARG A 353 14.64 35.76 -16.79
N ILE A 354 15.60 34.95 -16.34
CA ILE A 354 16.59 35.34 -15.33
C ILE A 354 17.58 36.36 -15.91
N GLU A 355 18.03 36.18 -17.16
CA GLU A 355 18.89 37.17 -17.83
C GLU A 355 18.18 38.51 -18.05
N ASP A 356 16.89 38.51 -18.39
CA ASP A 356 16.13 39.75 -18.58
C ASP A 356 15.92 40.49 -17.24
N GLN A 357 15.67 39.76 -16.15
CA GLN A 357 15.59 40.34 -14.80
C GLN A 357 16.93 40.93 -14.33
N LEU A 358 18.05 40.24 -14.61
CA LEU A 358 19.39 40.75 -14.30
C LEU A 358 19.76 41.96 -15.16
N SER A 359 19.32 42.00 -16.42
CA SER A 359 19.51 43.14 -17.33
C SER A 359 18.71 44.38 -16.87
N GLN A 360 17.46 44.19 -16.45
CA GLN A 360 16.62 45.26 -15.90
C GLN A 360 17.18 45.80 -14.58
N SER A 361 17.65 44.91 -13.68
CA SER A 361 18.27 45.32 -12.41
C SER A 361 19.56 46.12 -12.63
N ARG A 362 20.40 45.72 -13.61
CA ARG A 362 21.61 46.47 -14.00
C ARG A 362 21.29 47.83 -14.64
N ARG A 363 20.20 47.95 -15.39
CA ARG A 363 19.73 49.23 -15.95
C ARG A 363 19.24 50.17 -14.85
N SER A 364 18.45 49.69 -13.90
CA SER A 364 17.99 50.47 -12.76
C SER A 364 19.15 50.97 -11.89
N ALA A 365 20.15 50.13 -11.62
CA ALA A 365 21.34 50.52 -10.88
C ALA A 365 22.16 51.62 -11.60
N ARG A 366 22.27 51.57 -12.93
CA ARG A 366 22.95 52.60 -13.74
C ARG A 366 22.19 53.93 -13.79
N ILE A 367 20.86 53.91 -13.72
CA ILE A 367 20.04 55.12 -13.67
C ILE A 367 20.13 55.77 -12.28
N GLN A 368 20.18 54.96 -11.22
CA GLN A 368 20.38 55.45 -9.84
C GLN A 368 21.76 56.10 -9.66
N ALA A 369 22.81 55.54 -10.25
CA ALA A 369 24.18 56.07 -10.18
C ALA A 369 24.43 57.34 -11.02
N ARG A 370 23.49 57.75 -11.87
CA ARG A 370 23.56 59.01 -12.65
C ARG A 370 22.74 60.15 -12.06
N ARG A 371 22.03 59.90 -10.96
CA ARG A 371 21.21 60.89 -10.23
C ARG A 371 21.83 61.35 -8.90
N ASN A 372 23.03 60.85 -8.57
CA ASN A 372 23.85 61.34 -7.45
C ASN A 372 25.09 62.05 -7.97
#